data_AF-A0A8S4PEP9-F1
#
_entry.id   AF-A0A8S4PEP9-F1
#
_cell.length_a   1.000
_cell.length_b   1.000
_cell.length_c   1.000
_cell.angle_alpha   90.00
_cell.angle_beta   90.00
_cell.angle_gamma   90.00
#
_symmetry.space_group_name_H-M   'P 1'
#
loop_
_entity.id
_entity.type
_entity.pdbx_description
1 polymer ?
#
loop_
_entity_poly.entity_id
_entity_poly.type
_entity_poly.pdbx_seq_one_letter_code
_entity_poly.pdbx_strand_id
1 'polypeptide(L)'
;WLSTLDLHMSELEEERLIKLHRDYIQALMKNIEERFKEIPLLEHFSIFNPLQIPDRASTEFQDYGSTEILALRTKFLSESDSQEVLAEYGKFKYDLIKWKAHLQSLKESGTDPLA
;
A
#
# COMPACT_ATOMS: atom_id res chain seq x y z
N TRP A 1 42.02 -19.48 -14.47
CA TRP A 1 41.80 -18.21 -15.18
C TRP A 1 40.32 -17.92 -15.39
N LEU A 2 39.53 -17.91 -14.32
CA LEU A 2 38.21 -17.29 -14.31
C LEU A 2 38.12 -16.58 -12.96
N SER A 3 38.77 -15.42 -12.88
CA SER A 3 38.48 -14.45 -11.83
C SER A 3 36.99 -14.14 -11.96
N THR A 4 36.25 -14.39 -10.89
CA THR A 4 34.91 -13.88 -10.65
C THR A 4 34.81 -12.47 -11.21
N LEU A 5 33.95 -12.28 -12.21
CA LEU A 5 33.53 -10.96 -12.67
C LEU A 5 32.84 -10.31 -11.46
N ASP A 6 33.62 -9.56 -10.70
CA ASP A 6 33.12 -8.76 -9.61
C ASP A 6 32.41 -7.57 -10.26
N LEU A 7 31.11 -7.75 -10.53
CA LEU A 7 30.22 -6.71 -11.04
C LEU A 7 30.02 -5.69 -9.91
N HIS A 8 31.00 -4.82 -9.74
CA HIS A 8 30.90 -3.72 -8.80
C HIS A 8 30.13 -2.59 -9.46
N MET A 9 28.94 -2.30 -8.96
CA MET A 9 28.20 -1.10 -9.34
C MET A 9 29.01 0.12 -8.88
N SER A 10 29.20 1.09 -9.77
CA SER A 10 29.79 2.38 -9.41
C SER A 10 28.75 3.25 -8.70
N GLU A 11 29.22 4.17 -7.84
CA GLU A 11 28.35 5.14 -7.16
C GLU A 11 27.48 5.93 -8.15
N LEU A 12 28.03 6.25 -9.33
CA LEU A 12 27.29 6.94 -10.40
C LEU A 12 26.15 6.08 -10.97
N GLU A 13 26.36 4.77 -11.12
CA GLU A 13 25.32 3.84 -11.58
C GLU A 13 24.24 3.65 -10.52
N GLU A 14 24.64 3.59 -9.24
CA GLU A 14 23.71 3.56 -8.11
C GLU A 14 22.83 4.82 -8.08
N GLU A 15 23.42 6.01 -8.18
CA GLU A 15 22.67 7.28 -8.24
C GLU A 15 21.70 7.31 -9.42
N ARG A 16 22.13 6.82 -10.59
CA ARG A 16 21.27 6.73 -11.78
C ARG A 16 20.10 5.78 -11.56
N LEU A 17 20.34 4.64 -10.92
CA LEU A 17 19.29 3.66 -10.60
C LEU A 17 18.30 4.22 -9.58
N ILE A 18 18.78 4.88 -8.53
CA ILE A 18 17.93 5.55 -7.53
C ILE A 18 17.05 6.61 -8.20
N LYS A 19 17.63 7.41 -9.10
CA LYS A 19 16.89 8.40 -9.87
C LYS A 19 15.86 7.75 -10.79
N LEU A 20 16.25 6.76 -11.58
CA LEU A 20 15.36 6.07 -12.51
C LEU A 20 14.19 5.43 -11.78
N HIS A 21 14.45 4.80 -10.63
CA HIS A 21 13.42 4.21 -9.79
C HIS A 21 12.41 5.26 -9.30
N ARG A 22 12.90 6.40 -8.82
CA ARG A 22 12.05 7.53 -8.40
C ARG A 22 11.20 8.06 -9.55
N ASP A 23 11.82 8.33 -10.70
CA ASP A 23 11.16 8.86 -11.88
C ASP A 23 10.09 7.89 -12.39
N TYR A 24 10.37 6.58 -12.34
CA TYR A 24 9.42 5.53 -12.69
C TYR A 24 8.21 5.49 -11.74
N ILE A 25 8.44 5.53 -10.43
CA ILE A 25 7.34 5.57 -9.44
C ILE A 25 6.46 6.80 -9.67
N GLN A 26 7.06 7.98 -9.87
CA GLN A 26 6.32 9.22 -10.12
C GLN A 26 5.50 9.12 -11.42
N ALA A 27 6.10 8.59 -12.49
CA ALA A 27 5.39 8.37 -13.75
C ALA A 27 4.23 7.38 -13.59
N LEU A 28 4.39 6.32 -12.81
CA LEU A 28 3.32 5.37 -12.50
C LEU A 28 2.18 6.02 -11.73
N MET A 29 2.49 6.74 -10.65
CA MET A 29 1.49 7.45 -9.84
C MET A 29 0.68 8.40 -10.71
N LYS A 30 1.36 9.23 -11.51
CA LYS A 30 0.72 10.15 -12.45
C LYS A 30 -0.16 9.42 -13.47
N ASN A 31 0.31 8.32 -14.05
CA ASN A 31 -0.49 7.53 -15.00
C ASN A 31 -1.76 6.94 -14.36
N ILE A 32 -1.68 6.50 -13.11
CA ILE A 32 -2.83 5.99 -12.37
C ILE A 32 -3.84 7.12 -12.11
N GLU A 33 -3.37 8.23 -11.56
CA GLU A 33 -4.21 9.42 -11.32
C GLU A 33 -4.85 9.91 -12.62
N GLU A 34 -4.11 9.89 -13.73
CA GLU A 34 -4.62 10.31 -15.04
C GLU A 34 -5.66 9.35 -15.63
N ARG A 35 -5.53 8.04 -15.38
CA ARG A 35 -6.48 7.04 -15.85
C ARG A 35 -7.77 7.02 -15.04
N PHE A 36 -7.68 7.35 -13.75
CA PHE A 36 -8.79 7.27 -12.80
C PHE A 36 -9.18 8.64 -12.25
N LYS A 37 -9.06 9.71 -13.05
CA LYS A 37 -9.28 11.11 -12.62
C LYS A 37 -10.61 11.39 -11.91
N GLU A 38 -11.62 10.53 -12.11
CA GLU A 38 -12.92 10.68 -11.45
C GLU A 38 -12.89 10.35 -9.95
N ILE A 39 -11.86 9.62 -9.48
CA ILE A 39 -11.68 9.26 -8.08
C ILE A 39 -10.21 9.37 -7.67
N PRO A 40 -9.87 9.87 -6.46
CA PRO A 40 -8.49 9.83 -5.96
C PRO A 40 -8.10 8.38 -5.59
N LEU A 41 -7.78 7.57 -6.59
CA LEU A 41 -7.68 6.12 -6.45
C LEU A 41 -6.62 5.67 -5.44
N LEU A 42 -5.43 6.28 -5.49
CA LEU A 42 -4.32 5.94 -4.60
C LEU A 42 -4.64 6.28 -3.14
N GLU A 43 -5.34 7.40 -2.91
CA GLU A 43 -5.80 7.79 -1.57
C GLU A 43 -6.81 6.79 -1.03
N HIS A 44 -7.77 6.35 -1.85
CA HIS A 44 -8.74 5.34 -1.45
C HIS A 44 -8.08 3.99 -1.11
N PHE A 45 -7.01 3.59 -1.81
CA PHE A 45 -6.27 2.37 -1.47
C PHE A 45 -5.40 2.50 -0.21
N SER A 46 -5.23 3.70 0.35
CA SER A 46 -4.46 3.88 1.59
C SER A 46 -5.09 3.14 2.79
N ILE A 47 -6.39 2.84 2.73
CA ILE A 47 -7.12 2.11 3.78
C ILE A 47 -6.59 0.68 4.01
N PHE A 48 -5.85 0.14 3.04
CA PHE A 48 -5.20 -1.17 3.14
C PHE A 48 -3.82 -1.09 3.80
N ASN A 49 -3.31 0.10 4.11
CA ASN A 49 -2.02 0.28 4.77
C ASN A 49 -2.13 -0.07 6.27
N PRO A 50 -1.50 -1.15 6.75
CA PRO A 50 -1.60 -1.55 8.15
C PRO A 50 -1.02 -0.52 9.11
N LEU A 51 -0.10 0.34 8.67
CA LEU A 51 0.50 1.37 9.53
C LEU A 51 -0.41 2.58 9.75
N GLN A 52 -1.45 2.73 8.93
CA GLN A 52 -2.40 3.85 9.00
C GLN A 52 -3.72 3.49 9.69
N ILE A 53 -3.95 2.20 9.99
CA ILE A 53 -5.19 1.79 10.66
C ILE A 53 -5.22 2.33 12.11
N PRO A 54 -6.35 2.93 12.53
CA PRO A 54 -6.56 3.37 13.91
C PRO A 54 -6.50 2.21 14.89
N ASP A 55 -6.27 2.54 16.16
CA ASP A 55 -6.26 1.53 17.20
C ASP A 55 -7.68 1.00 17.44
N ARG A 56 -7.80 -0.31 17.70
CA ARG A 56 -9.08 -1.01 17.84
C ARG A 56 -10.05 -0.36 18.83
N ALA A 57 -9.50 0.23 19.89
CA ALA A 57 -10.27 0.84 20.98
C ALA A 57 -10.80 2.23 20.62
N SER A 58 -10.36 2.81 19.51
CA SER A 58 -10.75 4.14 19.07
C SER A 58 -12.09 4.12 18.34
N THR A 59 -12.82 5.23 18.39
CA THR A 59 -14.09 5.39 17.68
C THR A 59 -13.89 5.41 16.17
N GLU A 60 -12.75 5.91 15.70
CA GLU A 60 -12.37 5.98 14.28
C GLU A 60 -12.23 4.60 13.64
N PHE A 61 -11.88 3.57 14.42
CA PHE A 61 -11.72 2.21 13.89
C PHE A 61 -13.03 1.64 13.30
N GLN A 62 -14.18 1.98 13.88
CA GLN A 62 -15.48 1.44 13.46
C GLN A 62 -15.79 1.79 12.01
N ASP A 63 -15.57 3.05 11.64
CA ASP A 63 -15.91 3.58 10.31
C ASP A 63 -14.70 3.73 9.39
N TYR A 64 -13.49 3.40 9.87
CA TYR A 64 -12.26 3.49 9.08
C TYR A 64 -12.42 2.80 7.73
N GLY A 65 -12.18 3.53 6.64
CA GLY A 65 -12.18 3.04 5.27
C GLY A 65 -13.53 2.70 4.65
N SER A 66 -14.65 2.93 5.35
CA SER A 66 -16.00 2.60 4.85
C SER A 66 -16.39 3.43 3.63
N THR A 67 -16.05 4.72 3.62
CA THR A 67 -16.29 5.61 2.48
C THR A 67 -15.44 5.18 1.28
N GLU A 68 -14.20 4.84 1.56
CA GLU A 68 -13.21 4.56 0.55
C GLU A 68 -13.45 3.22 -0.14
N ILE A 69 -13.80 2.18 0.62
CA ILE A 69 -14.14 0.88 0.04
C ILE A 69 -15.43 0.97 -0.79
N LEU A 70 -16.38 1.83 -0.41
CA LEU A 70 -17.58 2.10 -1.22
C LEU A 70 -17.25 2.81 -2.54
N ALA A 71 -16.32 3.76 -2.51
CA ALA A 71 -15.83 4.42 -3.72
C ALA A 71 -15.12 3.44 -4.66
N LEU A 72 -14.24 2.59 -4.12
CA LEU A 72 -13.57 1.53 -4.87
C LEU A 72 -14.57 0.53 -5.46
N ARG A 73 -15.51 0.05 -4.65
CA ARG A 73 -16.59 -0.83 -5.09
C ARG A 73 -17.34 -0.23 -6.29
N THR A 74 -17.78 1.00 -6.17
CA THR A 74 -18.55 1.69 -7.22
C THR A 74 -17.79 1.77 -8.55
N LYS A 75 -16.46 1.83 -8.50
CA LYS A 75 -15.63 1.90 -9.71
C LYS A 75 -15.33 0.52 -10.32
N PHE A 76 -15.12 -0.50 -9.50
CA PHE A 76 -14.54 -1.77 -9.96
C PHE A 76 -15.47 -2.99 -9.85
N LEU A 77 -16.53 -2.92 -9.05
CA LEU A 77 -17.39 -4.05 -8.74
C LEU A 77 -18.82 -3.78 -9.17
N SER A 78 -19.60 -4.86 -9.24
CA SER A 78 -21.00 -4.79 -9.61
C SER A 78 -21.88 -4.43 -8.40
N GLU A 79 -23.06 -3.86 -8.65
CA GLU A 79 -23.97 -3.45 -7.56
C GLU A 79 -24.46 -4.62 -6.69
N SER A 80 -24.42 -5.87 -7.19
CA SER A 80 -24.81 -7.05 -6.40
C SER A 80 -23.87 -7.33 -5.22
N ASP A 81 -22.63 -6.83 -5.26
CA ASP A 81 -21.57 -7.22 -4.33
C ASP A 81 -21.43 -6.22 -3.17
N SER A 82 -22.34 -5.24 -3.07
CA SER A 82 -22.19 -4.06 -2.21
C SER A 82 -22.12 -4.37 -0.71
N GLN A 83 -23.01 -5.25 -0.22
CA GLN A 83 -23.04 -5.62 1.19
C GLN A 83 -21.91 -6.60 1.55
N GLU A 84 -21.53 -7.46 0.60
CA GLU A 84 -20.46 -8.43 0.78
C GLU A 84 -19.12 -7.71 0.96
N VAL A 85 -18.79 -6.76 0.08
CA VAL A 85 -17.53 -6.01 0.13
C VAL A 85 -17.37 -5.22 1.44
N LEU A 86 -18.44 -4.58 1.93
CA LEU A 86 -18.42 -3.88 3.21
C LEU A 86 -18.20 -4.84 4.39
N ALA A 87 -18.85 -6.00 4.37
CA ALA A 87 -18.69 -7.01 5.41
C ALA A 87 -17.27 -7.61 5.40
N GLU A 88 -16.76 -7.95 4.21
CA GLU A 88 -15.41 -8.46 4.01
C GLU A 88 -14.36 -7.45 4.47
N TYR A 89 -14.50 -6.19 4.08
CA TYR A 89 -13.60 -5.14 4.52
C TYR A 89 -13.68 -4.92 6.05
N GLY A 90 -14.89 -4.96 6.61
CA GLY A 90 -15.10 -4.92 8.06
C GLY A 90 -14.34 -6.01 8.81
N LYS A 91 -14.28 -7.23 8.26
CA LYS A 91 -13.44 -8.32 8.79
C LYS A 91 -11.96 -8.06 8.55
N PHE A 92 -11.59 -7.64 7.34
CA PHE A 92 -10.21 -7.39 6.93
C PHE A 92 -9.51 -6.34 7.81
N LYS A 93 -10.22 -5.33 8.32
CA LYS A 93 -9.67 -4.36 9.29
C LYS A 93 -9.06 -5.00 10.54
N TYR A 94 -9.62 -6.11 11.01
CA TYR A 94 -9.05 -6.83 12.15
C TYR A 94 -7.75 -7.56 11.78
N ASP A 95 -7.63 -8.00 10.52
CA ASP A 95 -6.39 -8.59 10.02
C ASP A 95 -5.31 -7.52 9.81
N LEU A 96 -5.69 -6.32 9.34
CA LEU A 96 -4.78 -5.16 9.29
C LEU A 96 -4.19 -4.81 10.65
N ILE A 97 -4.97 -4.88 11.73
CA ILE A 97 -4.45 -4.66 13.09
C ILE A 97 -3.37 -5.70 13.44
N LYS A 98 -3.62 -6.98 13.13
CA LYS A 98 -2.64 -8.04 13.40
C LYS A 98 -1.35 -7.79 12.60
N TRP A 99 -1.49 -7.35 11.35
CA TRP A 99 -0.36 -7.00 10.51
C TRP A 99 0.38 -5.76 11.03
N LYS A 100 -0.31 -4.72 11.51
CA LYS A 100 0.30 -3.56 12.17
C LYS A 100 1.21 -3.98 13.31
N ALA A 101 0.71 -4.84 14.20
CA ALA A 101 1.49 -5.37 15.33
C ALA A 101 2.70 -6.19 14.86
N HIS A 102 2.54 -7.01 13.82
CA HIS A 102 3.65 -7.77 13.25
C HIS A 102 4.73 -6.85 12.64
N LEU A 103 4.35 -5.85 11.84
CA LEU A 103 5.28 -4.89 11.25
C LEU A 103 6.02 -4.09 12.32
N GLN A 104 5.34 -3.73 13.41
CA GLN A 104 5.98 -3.08 14.56
C GLN A 104 7.02 -4.00 15.21
N SER A 105 6.71 -5.29 15.39
CA SER A 105 7.67 -6.25 15.94
C SER A 105 8.91 -6.46 15.06
N LEU A 106 8.76 -6.43 13.73
CA LEU A 106 9.89 -6.52 12.79
C LEU A 106 10.79 -5.29 12.87
N LYS A 107 10.17 -4.10 12.96
CA LYS A 107 10.89 -2.85 13.15
C LYS A 107 11.71 -2.87 14.45
N GLU A 108 11.17 -3.44 15.52
CA GLU A 108 11.86 -3.58 16.81
C GLU A 108 12.99 -4.62 16.77
N SER A 109 12.88 -5.66 15.93
CA SER A 109 13.93 -6.66 15.74
C SER A 109 15.04 -6.23 14.77
N GLY A 110 14.99 -5.01 14.22
CA GLY A 110 15.95 -4.51 13.23
C GLY A 110 15.83 -5.17 11.85
N THR A 111 14.72 -5.87 11.60
CA THR A 111 14.38 -6.44 10.30
C THR A 111 13.58 -5.41 9.52
N ASP A 112 13.96 -5.11 8.28
CA ASP A 112 13.21 -4.15 7.46
C ASP A 112 11.78 -4.68 7.24
N PRO A 113 10.75 -3.97 7.72
CA PRO A 113 9.36 -4.41 7.62
C PRO A 113 8.79 -4.37 6.19
N LEU A 114 9.56 -3.87 5.21
CA LEU A 114 9.17 -3.75 3.80
C LEU A 114 10.18 -4.38 2.82
N ALA A 115 11.25 -5.03 3.31
CA ALA A 115 12.24 -5.72 2.48
C ALA A 115 11.81 -7.11 2.01
#